data_AF-A0A3B0IWB1-F1
#
_entry.id   AF-A0A3B0IWB1-F1
#
_cell.length_a   1.000
_cell.length_b   1.000
_cell.length_c   1.000
_cell.angle_alpha   90.00
_cell.angle_beta   90.00
_cell.angle_gamma   90.00
#
_symmetry.space_group_name_H-M   'P 1'
#
loop_
_entity.id
_entity.type
_entity.pdbx_description
1 polymer ?
#
loop_
_entity_poly.entity_id
_entity_poly.type
_entity_poly.pdbx_seq_one_letter_code
_entity_poly.pdbx_strand_id
1 'polypeptide(L)'
;MIERKDGRVLAPQTSTDSAYFAYGEGEKEIITIPYNTNGTMMVTSDYIVDGNGFVKKASPIIKIFSNGNFETNDESEGATVQQIEQGNI
;
A
#
# COMPACT_ATOMS: atom_id res chain seq x y z
N MET A 1 6.80 -10.66 -22.80
CA MET A 1 7.95 -9.93 -22.24
C MET A 1 7.63 -8.45 -22.34
N ILE A 2 7.83 -7.66 -21.28
CA ILE A 2 7.60 -6.21 -21.30
C ILE A 2 8.92 -5.52 -21.04
N GLU A 3 9.39 -4.70 -21.97
CA GLU A 3 10.62 -3.92 -21.81
C GLU A 3 10.29 -2.52 -21.30
N ARG A 4 11.01 -2.08 -20.27
CA ARG A 4 10.91 -0.73 -19.70
C ARG A 4 11.89 0.20 -20.40
N LYS A 5 11.63 1.52 -20.29
CA LYS A 5 12.50 2.56 -20.86
C LYS A 5 13.95 2.54 -20.31
N ASP A 6 14.18 1.91 -19.17
CA ASP A 6 15.49 1.72 -18.54
C ASP A 6 16.21 0.44 -19.01
N GLY A 7 15.68 -0.26 -20.02
CA GLY A 7 16.26 -1.49 -20.59
C GLY A 7 15.99 -2.77 -19.79
N ARG A 8 15.28 -2.68 -18.66
CA ARG A 8 14.88 -3.87 -17.89
C ARG A 8 13.72 -4.59 -18.58
N VAL A 9 13.77 -5.92 -18.62
CA VAL A 9 12.77 -6.76 -19.28
C VAL A 9 12.03 -7.63 -18.26
N LEU A 10 10.71 -7.44 -18.15
CA LEU A 10 9.84 -8.32 -17.38
C LEU A 10 9.56 -9.59 -18.19
N ALA A 11 10.03 -10.72 -17.68
CA ALA A 11 9.93 -12.03 -18.31
C ALA A 11 9.15 -13.02 -17.43
N PRO A 12 8.28 -13.87 -18.01
CA PRO A 12 7.81 -15.05 -17.29
C PRO A 12 8.98 -16.00 -17.02
N GLN A 13 8.99 -16.59 -15.83
CA GLN A 13 10.00 -17.52 -15.34
C GLN A 13 9.29 -18.68 -14.66
N THR A 14 9.94 -19.84 -14.65
CA THR A 14 9.44 -21.04 -13.98
C THR A 14 10.52 -21.64 -13.07
N SER A 15 10.07 -22.31 -12.03
CA SER A 15 10.85 -23.24 -11.21
C SER A 15 10.02 -24.52 -11.06
N THR A 16 10.55 -25.51 -10.35
CA THR A 16 9.86 -26.77 -10.09
C THR A 16 8.44 -26.57 -9.55
N ASP A 17 8.24 -25.60 -8.64
CA ASP A 17 7.00 -25.45 -7.88
C ASP A 17 6.30 -24.10 -8.10
N SER A 18 6.79 -23.24 -9.01
CA SER A 18 6.27 -21.88 -9.14
C SER A 18 6.49 -21.28 -10.52
N ALA A 19 5.53 -20.46 -10.96
CA ALA A 19 5.68 -19.54 -12.08
C ALA A 19 5.67 -18.10 -11.55
N TYR A 20 6.58 -17.26 -12.03
CA TYR A 20 6.73 -15.87 -11.57
C TYR A 20 7.17 -14.94 -12.70
N PHE A 21 7.03 -13.62 -12.52
CA PHE A 21 7.57 -12.61 -13.43
C PHE A 21 8.78 -11.92 -12.78
N ALA A 22 9.88 -11.76 -13.51
CA ALA A 22 11.11 -11.13 -12.99
C ALA A 22 11.80 -10.22 -14.02
N TYR A 23 12.62 -9.27 -13.55
CA TYR A 23 13.36 -8.30 -14.36
C TYR A 23 14.83 -8.68 -14.66
N GLY A 24 15.31 -9.87 -14.26
CA GLY A 24 16.70 -10.33 -14.48
C GLY A 24 17.16 -11.43 -13.50
N GLU A 25 18.47 -11.73 -13.50
CA GLU A 25 19.14 -12.59 -12.51
C GLU A 25 19.74 -11.72 -11.37
N GLY A 26 19.41 -12.00 -10.11
CA GLY A 26 19.77 -11.18 -8.94
C GLY A 26 18.86 -11.46 -7.73
N GLU A 27 18.96 -10.67 -6.66
CA GLU A 27 17.99 -10.72 -5.54
C GLU A 27 16.59 -10.35 -6.06
N LYS A 28 15.63 -11.27 -5.87
CA LYS A 28 14.26 -11.15 -6.36
C LYS A 28 13.34 -10.98 -5.17
N GLU A 29 12.50 -9.96 -5.19
CA GLU A 29 11.34 -9.91 -4.31
C GLU A 29 10.26 -10.84 -4.89
N ILE A 30 10.12 -12.02 -4.28
CA ILE A 30 9.20 -13.06 -4.75
C ILE A 30 7.82 -12.76 -4.16
N ILE A 31 6.88 -12.35 -5.01
CA ILE A 31 5.46 -12.32 -4.67
C ILE A 31 4.85 -13.66 -5.07
N THR A 32 4.65 -14.55 -4.10
CA THR A 32 4.04 -15.87 -4.32
C THR A 32 2.54 -15.74 -4.55
N ILE A 33 2.07 -16.25 -5.69
CA ILE A 33 0.64 -16.41 -5.97
C ILE A 33 0.22 -17.81 -5.50
N PRO A 34 -0.67 -17.95 -4.50
CA PRO A 34 -1.11 -19.26 -4.04
C PRO A 34 -1.84 -20.00 -5.18
N TYR A 35 -1.43 -21.24 -5.46
CA TYR A 35 -1.98 -22.09 -6.53
C TYR A 35 -2.93 -23.18 -6.00
N ASN A 36 -3.02 -23.36 -4.68
CA ASN A 36 -3.76 -24.44 -4.04
C ASN A 36 -5.17 -24.03 -3.55
N THR A 37 -5.61 -22.80 -3.81
CA THR A 37 -6.96 -22.30 -3.50
C THR A 37 -7.27 -21.10 -4.41
N ASN A 38 -8.56 -20.88 -4.73
CA ASN A 38 -8.98 -19.65 -5.40
C ASN A 38 -8.69 -18.45 -4.48
N GLY A 39 -7.82 -17.55 -4.91
CA GLY A 39 -7.45 -16.34 -4.18
C GLY A 39 -7.57 -15.10 -5.04
N THR A 40 -7.84 -13.95 -4.42
CA THR A 40 -7.75 -12.64 -5.09
C THR A 40 -6.42 -12.01 -4.70
N MET A 41 -5.64 -11.58 -5.68
CA MET A 41 -4.46 -10.75 -5.43
C MET A 41 -4.85 -9.28 -5.51
N MET A 42 -4.59 -8.54 -4.45
CA MET A 42 -4.70 -7.09 -4.44
C MET A 42 -3.30 -6.48 -4.42
N VAL A 43 -3.01 -5.63 -5.40
CA VAL A 43 -1.79 -4.81 -5.45
C VAL A 43 -2.23 -3.36 -5.38
N THR A 44 -1.84 -2.65 -4.33
CA THR A 44 -2.40 -1.33 -4.05
C THR A 44 -1.44 -0.49 -3.21
N SER A 45 -1.43 0.83 -3.48
CA SER A 45 -0.80 1.85 -2.64
C SER A 45 -1.79 2.54 -1.70
N ASP A 46 -3.10 2.42 -1.95
CA ASP A 46 -4.12 3.32 -1.38
C ASP A 46 -5.07 2.61 -0.41
N TYR A 47 -4.76 1.37 -0.04
CA TYR A 47 -5.59 0.56 0.83
C TYR A 47 -4.74 -0.09 1.92
N ILE A 48 -5.29 -0.13 3.12
CA ILE A 48 -4.67 -0.74 4.30
C ILE A 48 -5.43 -2.01 4.69
N VAL A 49 -4.71 -3.00 5.19
CA VAL A 49 -5.29 -4.20 5.80
C VAL A 49 -5.33 -3.97 7.31
N ASP A 50 -6.52 -4.08 7.92
CA ASP A 50 -6.64 -3.96 9.37
C ASP A 50 -6.18 -5.22 10.10
N GLY A 51 -6.08 -5.17 11.44
CA GLY A 51 -5.66 -6.31 12.27
C GLY A 51 -6.55 -7.55 12.16
N ASN A 52 -7.74 -7.43 11.56
CA ASN A 52 -8.69 -8.53 11.32
C ASN A 52 -8.65 -9.04 9.87
N GLY A 53 -7.79 -8.49 9.01
CA GLY A 53 -7.65 -8.90 7.62
C GLY A 53 -8.63 -8.24 6.64
N PHE A 54 -9.38 -7.20 7.05
CA PHE A 54 -10.24 -6.46 6.13
C PHE A 54 -9.45 -5.38 5.38
N VAL A 55 -9.60 -5.38 4.06
CA VAL A 55 -9.09 -4.31 3.19
C VAL A 55 -9.99 -3.08 3.32
N LYS A 56 -9.39 -1.93 3.64
CA LYS A 56 -10.07 -0.64 3.73
C LYS A 56 -9.36 0.38 2.87
N LYS A 57 -10.11 1.28 2.23
CA LYS A 57 -9.52 2.45 1.58
C LYS A 57 -8.74 3.21 2.64
N ALA A 58 -7.51 3.61 2.33
CA ALA A 58 -6.76 4.50 3.17
C ALA A 58 -7.58 5.80 3.29
N SER A 59 -8.07 6.07 4.49
CA SER A 59 -8.96 7.19 4.76
C SER A 59 -8.14 8.38 5.24
N PRO A 60 -8.55 9.62 4.94
CA PRO A 60 -8.01 10.79 5.60
C PRO A 60 -8.13 10.64 7.14
N ILE A 61 -7.04 10.88 7.87
CA ILE A 61 -6.97 10.91 9.32
C ILE A 61 -6.44 12.27 9.75
N ILE A 62 -7.21 12.96 10.59
CA ILE A 62 -6.80 14.18 11.30
C ILE A 62 -6.86 13.89 12.80
N LYS A 63 -5.72 13.90 13.49
CA LYS A 63 -5.65 13.82 14.95
C LYS A 63 -5.58 15.24 15.50
N ILE A 64 -6.52 15.62 16.36
CA ILE A 64 -6.58 16.97 16.95
C ILE A 64 -6.26 16.85 18.45
N PHE A 65 -5.36 17.69 18.94
CA PHE A 65 -4.92 17.70 20.32
C PHE A 65 -5.50 18.92 21.07
N SER A 66 -5.67 18.78 22.39
CA SER A 66 -6.25 19.84 23.24
C SER A 66 -5.42 21.12 23.29
N ASN A 67 -4.14 21.07 22.94
CA ASN A 67 -3.23 22.20 22.85
C ASN A 67 -3.27 22.93 21.49
N GLY A 68 -4.21 22.57 20.61
CA GLY A 68 -4.38 23.20 19.30
C GLY A 68 -3.49 22.64 18.19
N ASN A 69 -2.56 21.73 18.50
CA ASN A 69 -1.83 21.00 17.45
C ASN A 69 -2.72 19.97 16.76
N PHE A 70 -2.33 19.59 15.55
CA PHE A 70 -2.90 18.46 14.83
C PHE A 70 -1.83 17.70 14.06
N GLU A 71 -2.10 16.43 13.79
CA GLU A 71 -1.31 15.54 12.92
C GLU A 71 -2.20 14.97 11.82
N THR A 72 -1.62 14.75 10.66
CA THR A 72 -2.29 14.17 9.49
C THR A 72 -1.52 12.98 8.94
N ASN A 73 -2.21 12.08 8.24
CA ASN A 73 -1.57 11.11 7.34
C ASN A 73 -1.44 11.69 5.92
N ASP A 74 -0.71 10.97 5.06
CA ASP A 74 -0.50 11.34 3.65
C ASP A 74 -1.82 11.47 2.88
N GLU A 75 -2.82 10.64 3.23
CA GLU A 75 -4.15 10.70 2.63
C GLU A 75 -4.96 11.94 3.02
N SER A 76 -4.45 12.75 3.95
CA SER A 76 -5.03 14.05 4.33
C SER A 76 -4.19 15.23 3.83
N GLU A 77 -3.33 15.04 2.83
CA GLU A 77 -2.60 16.14 2.20
C GLU A 77 -3.55 17.27 1.77
N GLY A 78 -3.26 18.50 2.21
CA GLY A 78 -4.11 19.67 1.96
C GLY A 78 -5.24 19.91 2.97
N ALA A 79 -5.42 19.04 3.97
CA ALA A 79 -6.35 19.31 5.06
C ALA A 79 -5.83 20.44 5.98
N THR A 80 -6.74 21.33 6.40
CA THR A 80 -6.44 22.43 7.32
C THR A 80 -7.31 22.35 8.56
N VAL A 81 -6.71 22.58 9.73
CA VAL A 81 -7.43 22.66 11.01
C VAL A 81 -7.41 24.10 11.52
N GLN A 82 -8.55 24.59 11.99
CA GLN A 82 -8.67 25.88 12.67
C GLN A 82 -9.37 25.68 14.01
N GLN A 83 -8.74 26.14 15.10
CA GLN A 83 -9.38 26.20 16.40
C GLN A 83 -10.21 27.48 16.49
N ILE A 84 -11.53 27.34 16.74
CA ILE A 84 -12.46 28.46 16.84
C ILE A 84 -12.68 28.94 18.28
N GLU A 85 -12.63 28.02 19.25
CA GLU A 85 -12.77 28.33 20.68
C GLU A 85 -12.20 27.17 21.52
N GLN A 86 -11.76 27.46 22.74
CA GLN A 86 -11.49 26.43 23.74
C GLN A 86 -12.69 26.32 24.67
N GLY A 87 -13.28 25.14 24.76
CA GLY A 87 -14.40 24.91 25.68
C GLY A 87 -13.96 25.15 27.14
N ASN A 88 -14.76 25.93 27.87
CA ASN A 88 -14.59 26.11 29.31
C ASN A 88 -15.15 24.89 30.04
N ILE A 89 -14.39 24.34 30.98
CA ILE A 89 -14.79 23.22 31.85
C ILE A 89 -15.45 23.77 33.11
#